data_AF-A0A6B0SJ26-F1
#
_entry.id   AF-A0A6B0SJ26-F1
#
_cell.length_a   1.000
_cell.length_b   1.000
_cell.length_c   1.000
_cell.angle_alpha   90.00
_cell.angle_beta   90.00
_cell.angle_gamma   90.00
#
_symmetry.space_group_name_H-M   'P 1'
#
loop_
_entity.id
_entity.type
_entity.pdbx_description
1 polymer ?
#
loop_
_entity_poly.entity_id
_entity_poly.type
_entity_poly.pdbx_seq_one_letter_code
_entity_poly.pdbx_strand_id
1 'polypeptide(L)'
;MSETALLLFQWLLLYAGLFLAGLPVARLLFPAAPDDGAGFAIPVATVVVTMVAFYVGQFTFGPWTALFTVGVLVALGATAHRAARRRGLADYDRRRIAGAFAVFVTGFLFVVALRSMNPVMSGYGGEKFLHTGLLNAVLRAEALPPEDMWYAGKPVRYYYGLPVFNAVAALLTDTSVEYVHNLALAGYFGTLVVGAYSLSGWLTRDRGYSRRLGGALGVFFVALAGNTVTVVRFALGALPTDLAVKYGRAAFNVNRADYPAVLFEQSKLSTWGWWDTRYVVEGTLQEFPLYSFVKADMHGHTVTTGFLVLSAALAYSYVQTPATARKRRAALLFGGIAVVAGYFGVTNTWSMPSAVGMAWLACVYADPHPATLLPGAIGKRLRAVAPDPDNSFGARVLTEAWRTIVAAVVAAGVGIVGYALASPFLLASVPPNEGIGLFPPRTSAIGVLLIYGSLLALFVAYLFTRYTGVDEASPRGVLAAVAGLAVAVVVARG
;
A
#
# COMPACT_ATOMS: atom_id res chain seq x y z
N MET A 1 22.92 28.28 -3.56
CA MET A 1 21.80 27.30 -3.60
C MET A 1 20.66 27.93 -2.80
N SER A 2 19.43 28.00 -3.32
CA SER A 2 18.30 28.53 -2.55
C SER A 2 18.02 27.64 -1.33
N GLU A 3 17.38 28.18 -0.30
CA GLU A 3 16.98 27.43 0.91
C GLU A 3 16.19 26.16 0.53
N THR A 4 15.22 26.29 -0.38
CA THR A 4 14.45 25.16 -0.90
C THR A 4 15.32 24.10 -1.59
N ALA A 5 16.31 24.51 -2.38
CA ALA A 5 17.20 23.57 -3.06
C ALA A 5 18.12 22.84 -2.06
N LEU A 6 18.55 23.52 -0.98
CA LEU A 6 19.28 22.89 0.11
C LEU A 6 18.42 21.83 0.82
N LEU A 7 17.19 22.17 1.18
CA LEU A 7 16.25 21.25 1.82
C LEU A 7 15.97 20.02 0.96
N LEU A 8 15.73 20.21 -0.34
CA LEU A 8 15.53 19.10 -1.28
C LEU A 8 16.76 18.18 -1.34
N PHE A 9 17.96 18.76 -1.40
CA PHE A 9 19.20 17.99 -1.39
C PHE A 9 19.38 17.21 -0.08
N GLN A 10 19.16 17.86 1.08
CA GLN A 10 19.24 17.23 2.41
C GLN A 10 18.28 16.04 2.54
N TRP A 11 17.04 16.20 2.09
CA TRP A 11 16.04 15.12 2.15
C TRP A 11 16.34 13.99 1.17
N LEU A 12 16.86 14.29 -0.02
CA LEU A 12 17.35 13.26 -0.94
C LEU A 12 18.55 12.51 -0.35
N LEU A 13 19.45 13.18 0.37
CA LEU A 13 20.53 12.53 1.11
C LEU A 13 20.01 11.65 2.24
N LEU A 14 19.01 12.11 3.00
CA LEU A 14 18.34 11.31 4.03
C LEU A 14 17.78 10.02 3.42
N TYR A 15 16.99 10.12 2.34
CA TYR A 15 16.43 8.95 1.66
C TYR A 15 17.49 8.06 1.03
N ALA A 16 18.59 8.62 0.49
CA ALA A 16 19.72 7.84 0.00
C ALA A 16 20.40 7.05 1.15
N GLY A 17 20.58 7.67 2.31
CA GLY A 17 21.11 7.02 3.51
C GLY A 17 20.21 5.87 3.98
N LEU A 18 18.90 6.13 4.10
CA LEU A 18 17.91 5.10 4.44
C LEU A 18 17.89 3.96 3.41
N PHE A 19 17.94 4.29 2.13
CA PHE A 19 18.01 3.32 1.03
C PHE A 19 19.25 2.43 1.16
N LEU A 20 20.44 3.00 1.35
CA LEU A 20 21.68 2.23 1.47
C LEU A 20 21.71 1.37 2.74
N ALA A 21 21.21 1.89 3.87
CA ALA A 21 21.16 1.15 5.13
C ALA A 21 20.11 0.03 5.11
N GLY A 22 18.96 0.25 4.46
CA GLY A 22 17.89 -0.73 4.30
C GLY A 22 18.14 -1.78 3.21
N LEU A 23 18.98 -1.48 2.21
CA LEU A 23 19.21 -2.35 1.06
C LEU A 23 19.65 -3.77 1.43
N PRO A 24 20.61 -4.01 2.35
CA PRO A 24 21.01 -5.37 2.70
C PRO A 24 19.88 -6.18 3.35
N VAL A 25 19.02 -5.54 4.13
CA VAL A 25 17.85 -6.18 4.73
C VAL A 25 16.85 -6.55 3.64
N ALA A 26 16.55 -5.61 2.74
CA ALA A 26 15.69 -5.86 1.59
C ALA A 26 16.24 -6.98 0.68
N ARG A 27 17.55 -7.03 0.44
CA ARG A 27 18.21 -8.08 -0.34
C ARG A 27 17.98 -9.48 0.24
N LEU A 28 18.01 -9.61 1.57
CA LEU A 28 17.74 -10.88 2.25
C LEU A 28 16.26 -11.27 2.20
N LEU A 29 15.37 -10.29 2.31
CA LEU A 29 13.93 -10.48 2.22
C LEU A 29 13.53 -10.88 0.81
N PHE A 30 14.13 -10.29 -0.23
CA PHE A 30 13.77 -10.47 -1.63
C PHE A 30 14.94 -11.00 -2.49
N PRO A 31 15.44 -12.22 -2.23
CA PRO A 31 16.63 -12.76 -2.89
C PRO A 31 16.43 -12.99 -4.40
N ALA A 32 15.18 -13.21 -4.83
CA ALA A 32 14.80 -13.43 -6.22
C ALA A 32 14.37 -12.14 -6.93
N ALA A 33 14.28 -11.00 -6.24
CA ALA A 33 13.86 -9.76 -6.86
C ALA A 33 14.86 -9.33 -7.95
N PRO A 34 14.39 -8.92 -9.14
CA PRO A 34 15.24 -8.59 -10.28
C PRO A 34 16.14 -7.38 -10.08
N ASP A 35 15.89 -6.56 -9.06
CA ASP A 35 16.63 -5.35 -8.70
C ASP A 35 17.42 -5.51 -7.39
N ASP A 36 17.73 -6.75 -7.01
CA ASP A 36 18.45 -7.10 -5.79
C ASP A 36 17.72 -6.62 -4.50
N GLY A 37 16.40 -6.41 -4.58
CA GLY A 37 15.56 -5.94 -3.48
C GLY A 37 15.57 -4.41 -3.31
N ALA A 38 16.26 -3.67 -4.18
CA ALA A 38 16.46 -2.23 -4.05
C ALA A 38 15.14 -1.44 -3.98
N GLY A 39 14.12 -1.81 -4.74
CA GLY A 39 12.82 -1.12 -4.71
C GLY A 39 12.08 -1.17 -3.38
N PHE A 40 12.51 -2.02 -2.45
CA PHE A 40 11.90 -2.15 -1.12
C PHE A 40 12.82 -1.65 0.01
N ALA A 41 13.99 -1.10 -0.30
CA ALA A 41 14.96 -0.67 0.71
C ALA A 41 14.46 0.49 1.58
N ILE A 42 13.90 1.53 0.96
CA ILE A 42 13.32 2.69 1.68
C ILE A 42 12.13 2.28 2.55
N PRO A 43 11.10 1.56 2.06
CA PRO A 43 9.98 1.18 2.94
C PRO A 43 10.42 0.24 4.08
N VAL A 44 11.39 -0.66 3.85
CA VAL A 44 11.98 -1.47 4.95
C VAL A 44 12.67 -0.58 5.98
N ALA A 45 13.50 0.37 5.53
CA ALA A 45 14.18 1.31 6.43
C ALA A 45 13.18 2.16 7.23
N THR A 46 12.15 2.69 6.58
CA THR A 46 11.10 3.49 7.23
C THR A 46 10.32 2.69 8.26
N VAL A 47 9.96 1.42 8.00
CA VAL A 47 9.30 0.56 9.00
C VAL A 47 10.19 0.36 10.21
N VAL A 48 11.47 0.04 10.01
CA VAL A 48 12.44 -0.14 11.11
C VAL A 48 12.58 1.14 11.93
N VAL A 49 12.83 2.28 11.28
CA VAL A 49 12.99 3.58 11.95
C VAL A 49 11.74 3.93 12.73
N THR A 50 10.55 3.81 12.11
CA THR A 50 9.28 4.17 12.76
C THR A 50 9.01 3.28 13.97
N MET A 51 9.15 1.96 13.83
CA MET A 51 8.83 1.03 14.92
C MET A 51 9.82 1.16 16.08
N VAL A 52 11.13 1.30 15.80
CA VAL A 52 12.13 1.53 16.86
C VAL A 52 11.86 2.86 17.56
N ALA A 53 11.57 3.93 16.81
CA ALA A 53 11.28 5.25 17.36
C ALA A 53 9.99 5.24 18.18
N PHE A 54 8.98 4.48 17.75
CA PHE A 54 7.74 4.28 18.46
C PHE A 54 7.97 3.61 19.83
N TYR A 55 8.77 2.54 19.89
CA TYR A 55 9.05 1.84 21.15
C TYR A 55 9.95 2.63 22.10
N VAL A 56 11.06 3.18 21.61
CA VAL A 56 11.95 4.03 22.42
C VAL A 56 11.20 5.28 22.86
N GLY A 57 10.39 5.82 21.96
CA GLY A 57 9.50 6.96 22.18
C GLY A 57 8.58 6.81 23.37
N GLN A 58 8.15 5.58 23.73
CA GLN A 58 7.32 5.37 24.92
C GLN A 58 8.01 5.81 26.23
N PHE A 59 9.34 5.96 26.22
CA PHE A 59 10.13 6.37 27.37
C PHE A 59 10.82 7.72 27.13
N THR A 60 11.32 7.96 25.92
CA THR A 60 11.96 9.22 25.56
C THR A 60 11.90 9.47 24.05
N PHE A 61 11.61 10.70 23.67
CA PHE A 61 11.53 11.13 22.28
C PHE A 61 12.31 12.43 22.06
N GLY A 62 13.09 12.48 20.97
CA GLY A 62 13.96 13.62 20.66
C GLY A 62 15.13 13.24 19.74
N PRO A 63 16.14 14.11 19.60
CA PRO A 63 17.29 13.89 18.70
C PRO A 63 18.05 12.59 18.99
N TRP A 64 18.21 12.21 20.25
CA TRP A 64 18.89 10.96 20.63
C TRP A 64 18.10 9.73 20.22
N THR A 65 16.77 9.76 20.34
CA THR A 65 15.89 8.70 19.81
C THR A 65 16.03 8.59 18.30
N ALA A 66 16.05 9.71 17.58
CA ALA A 66 16.26 9.74 16.14
C ALA A 66 17.61 9.12 15.74
N LEU A 67 18.71 9.53 16.37
CA LEU A 67 20.05 8.96 16.11
C LEU A 67 20.14 7.47 16.47
N PHE A 68 19.55 7.06 17.59
CA PHE A 68 19.50 5.66 17.99
C PHE A 68 18.79 4.79 16.95
N THR A 69 17.66 5.26 16.40
CA THR A 69 16.91 4.50 15.40
C THR A 69 17.71 4.29 14.10
N VAL A 70 18.46 5.30 13.67
CA VAL A 70 19.38 5.19 12.52
C VAL A 70 20.53 4.25 12.87
N GLY A 71 21.09 4.32 14.08
CA GLY A 71 22.12 3.39 14.55
C GLY A 71 21.66 1.93 14.51
N VAL A 72 20.43 1.65 14.95
CA VAL A 72 19.80 0.31 14.87
C VAL A 72 19.63 -0.10 13.40
N LEU A 73 19.14 0.77 12.54
CA LEU A 73 19.00 0.48 11.10
C LEU A 73 20.36 0.13 10.46
N VAL A 74 21.42 0.90 10.75
CA VAL A 74 22.77 0.65 10.24
C VAL A 74 23.32 -0.68 10.76
N ALA A 75 23.13 -0.99 12.05
CA ALA A 75 23.53 -2.27 12.63
C ALA A 75 22.79 -3.46 11.99
N LEU A 76 21.48 -3.32 11.76
CA LEU A 76 20.67 -4.30 11.04
C LEU A 76 21.13 -4.45 9.59
N GLY A 77 21.43 -3.34 8.89
CA GLY A 77 22.00 -3.35 7.55
C GLY A 77 23.35 -4.07 7.48
N ALA A 78 24.25 -3.81 8.43
CA ALA A 78 25.57 -4.44 8.49
C ALA A 78 25.48 -5.95 8.78
N THR A 79 24.63 -6.35 9.73
CA THR A 79 24.38 -7.77 10.04
C THR A 79 23.72 -8.50 8.86
N ALA A 80 22.75 -7.86 8.21
CA ALA A 80 22.10 -8.37 7.01
C ALA A 80 23.10 -8.49 5.84
N HIS A 81 24.01 -7.53 5.66
CA HIS A 81 25.06 -7.60 4.65
C HIS A 81 26.00 -8.79 4.88
N ARG A 82 26.41 -9.03 6.13
CA ARG A 82 27.22 -10.22 6.49
C ARG A 82 26.47 -11.51 6.20
N ALA A 83 25.19 -11.58 6.53
CA ALA A 83 24.36 -12.75 6.20
C ALA A 83 24.15 -12.92 4.69
N ALA A 84 24.02 -11.83 3.93
CA ALA A 84 23.92 -11.85 2.48
C ALA A 84 25.23 -12.36 1.85
N ARG A 85 26.40 -11.94 2.36
CA ARG A 85 27.71 -12.46 1.92
C ARG A 85 27.81 -13.96 2.10
N ARG A 86 27.42 -14.48 3.27
CA ARG A 86 27.41 -15.93 3.56
C ARG A 86 26.47 -16.73 2.65
N ARG A 87 25.48 -16.07 2.04
CA ARG A 87 24.51 -16.68 1.12
C ARG A 87 24.82 -16.41 -0.36
N GLY A 88 25.94 -15.76 -0.69
CA GLY A 88 26.28 -15.38 -2.05
C GLY A 88 25.37 -14.29 -2.65
N LEU A 89 24.69 -13.50 -1.81
CA LEU A 89 23.72 -12.48 -2.23
C LEU A 89 24.26 -11.04 -2.14
N ALA A 90 25.51 -10.85 -1.69
CA ALA A 90 26.08 -9.53 -1.45
C ALA A 90 26.82 -8.94 -2.65
N ASP A 91 26.79 -9.62 -3.81
CA ASP A 91 27.17 -9.00 -5.07
C ASP A 91 25.97 -8.25 -5.63
N TYR A 92 26.14 -6.95 -5.83
CA TYR A 92 25.07 -6.00 -6.09
C TYR A 92 25.30 -5.35 -7.44
N ASP A 93 24.30 -5.42 -8.32
CA ASP A 93 24.38 -4.70 -9.60
C ASP A 93 24.08 -3.21 -9.37
N ARG A 94 25.13 -2.40 -9.41
CA ARG A 94 25.05 -0.95 -9.21
C ARG A 94 24.05 -0.27 -10.14
N ARG A 95 23.87 -0.77 -11.37
CA ARG A 95 22.91 -0.18 -12.33
C ARG A 95 21.47 -0.44 -11.91
N ARG A 96 21.19 -1.62 -11.34
CA ARG A 96 19.84 -1.98 -10.85
C ARG A 96 19.48 -1.17 -9.62
N ILE A 97 20.42 -1.04 -8.70
CA ILE A 97 20.28 -0.23 -7.47
C ILE A 97 20.08 1.23 -7.83
N ALA A 98 20.94 1.80 -8.66
CA ALA A 98 20.81 3.18 -9.12
C ALA A 98 19.49 3.40 -9.88
N GLY A 99 19.07 2.42 -10.69
CA GLY A 99 17.78 2.46 -11.39
C GLY A 99 16.58 2.49 -10.44
N ALA A 100 16.58 1.67 -9.39
CA ALA A 100 15.52 1.69 -8.38
C ALA A 100 15.49 3.02 -7.62
N PHE A 101 16.65 3.54 -7.21
CA PHE A 101 16.71 4.85 -6.54
C PHE A 101 16.27 5.98 -7.48
N ALA A 102 16.62 5.94 -8.77
CA ALA A 102 16.15 6.91 -9.76
C ALA A 102 14.62 6.88 -9.93
N VAL A 103 13.99 5.70 -9.89
CA VAL A 103 12.53 5.58 -9.91
C VAL A 103 11.90 6.20 -8.65
N PHE A 104 12.49 5.97 -7.47
CA PHE A 104 12.07 6.64 -6.23
C PHE A 104 12.17 8.16 -6.37
N VAL A 105 13.32 8.67 -6.82
CA VAL A 105 13.56 10.11 -7.00
C VAL A 105 12.58 10.70 -8.00
N THR A 106 12.22 9.97 -9.06
CA THR A 106 11.21 10.43 -10.04
C THR A 106 9.85 10.64 -9.37
N GLY A 107 9.39 9.69 -8.57
CA GLY A 107 8.14 9.84 -7.81
C GLY A 107 8.22 10.97 -6.78
N PHE A 108 9.34 11.06 -6.06
CA PHE A 108 9.59 12.14 -5.10
C PHE A 108 9.50 13.52 -5.77
N LEU A 109 10.24 13.74 -6.86
CA LEU A 109 10.25 15.01 -7.58
C LEU A 109 8.92 15.34 -8.22
N PHE A 110 8.15 14.33 -8.67
CA PHE A 110 6.80 14.54 -9.17
C PHE A 110 5.90 15.19 -8.11
N VAL A 111 5.88 14.67 -6.88
CA VAL A 111 5.09 15.28 -5.80
C VAL A 111 5.67 16.62 -5.36
N VAL A 112 7.00 16.78 -5.30
CA VAL A 112 7.61 18.09 -5.02
C VAL A 112 7.12 19.14 -6.03
N ALA A 113 7.09 18.82 -7.33
CA ALA A 113 6.59 19.72 -8.36
C ALA A 113 5.10 20.04 -8.18
N LEU A 114 4.27 19.07 -7.77
CA LEU A 114 2.87 19.31 -7.42
C LEU A 114 2.74 20.25 -6.22
N ARG A 115 3.55 20.02 -5.18
CA ARG A 115 3.49 20.80 -3.94
C ARG A 115 4.07 22.19 -4.11
N SER A 116 5.03 22.42 -5.00
CA SER A 116 5.57 23.76 -5.26
C SER A 116 4.54 24.72 -5.83
N MET A 117 3.47 24.22 -6.48
CA MET A 117 2.38 25.05 -6.98
C MET A 117 1.40 25.48 -5.89
N ASN A 118 1.30 24.74 -4.79
CA ASN A 118 0.44 25.09 -3.66
C ASN A 118 1.03 24.51 -2.35
N PRO A 119 2.10 25.07 -1.81
CA PRO A 119 2.82 24.48 -0.68
C PRO A 119 2.08 24.67 0.65
N VAL A 120 1.01 25.47 0.69
CA VAL A 120 0.33 25.95 1.89
C VAL A 120 -0.31 24.81 2.69
N MET A 121 -0.13 24.88 4.01
CA MET A 121 -0.83 24.05 5.00
C MET A 121 -2.08 24.78 5.48
N SER A 122 -3.19 24.60 4.78
CA SER A 122 -4.49 25.18 5.15
C SER A 122 -5.42 24.13 5.76
N GLY A 123 -6.26 24.56 6.71
CA GLY A 123 -7.43 23.77 7.13
C GLY A 123 -8.55 23.72 6.08
N TYR A 124 -8.48 24.58 5.06
CA TYR A 124 -9.41 24.55 3.94
C TYR A 124 -9.15 23.33 3.04
N GLY A 125 -10.20 22.56 2.76
CA GLY A 125 -10.14 21.46 1.80
C GLY A 125 -9.43 20.19 2.28
N GLY A 126 -9.29 19.93 3.58
CA GLY A 126 -8.76 18.66 4.08
C GLY A 126 -8.22 18.69 5.49
N GLU A 127 -7.39 17.70 5.80
CA GLU A 127 -6.84 17.43 7.14
C GLU A 127 -5.35 17.81 7.27
N LYS A 128 -4.78 18.57 6.33
CA LYS A 128 -3.38 19.05 6.41
C LYS A 128 -3.04 19.68 7.75
N PHE A 129 -3.90 20.59 8.22
CA PHE A 129 -3.72 21.28 9.49
C PHE A 129 -3.66 20.29 10.67
N LEU A 130 -4.50 19.25 10.65
CA LEU A 130 -4.47 18.16 11.63
C LEU A 130 -3.11 17.43 11.58
N HIS A 131 -2.67 16.99 10.40
CA HIS A 131 -1.42 16.25 10.29
C HIS A 131 -0.17 17.07 10.64
N THR A 132 -0.12 18.35 10.26
CA THR A 132 0.94 19.27 10.67
C THR A 132 0.91 19.53 12.18
N GLY A 133 -0.28 19.67 12.77
CA GLY A 133 -0.44 19.81 14.21
C GLY A 133 0.03 18.57 14.99
N LEU A 134 -0.29 17.36 14.53
CA LEU A 134 0.18 16.11 15.14
C LEU A 134 1.70 15.98 15.07
N LEU A 135 2.31 16.40 13.96
CA LEU A 135 3.77 16.46 13.83
C LEU A 135 4.37 17.44 14.85
N ASN A 136 3.79 18.63 15.00
CA ASN A 136 4.19 19.60 16.03
C ASN A 136 4.01 19.05 17.46
N ALA A 137 2.97 18.26 17.71
CA ALA A 137 2.76 17.62 19.01
C ALA A 137 3.85 16.58 19.31
N VAL A 138 4.21 15.73 18.33
CA VAL A 138 5.30 14.75 18.49
C VAL A 138 6.66 15.42 18.67
N LEU A 139 6.97 16.49 17.93
CA LEU A 139 8.26 17.18 18.05
C LEU A 139 8.46 17.92 19.37
N ARG A 140 7.37 18.27 20.07
CA ARG A 140 7.41 18.91 21.40
C ARG A 140 7.33 17.91 22.54
N ALA A 141 7.01 16.65 22.26
CA ALA A 141 6.82 15.64 23.29
C ALA A 141 8.15 15.08 23.79
N GLU A 142 8.29 14.95 25.11
CA GLU A 142 9.43 14.28 25.73
C GLU A 142 9.31 12.75 25.68
N ALA A 143 8.09 12.23 25.54
CA ALA A 143 7.75 10.81 25.35
C ALA A 143 6.42 10.66 24.59
N LEU A 144 6.18 9.48 24.02
CA LEU A 144 4.97 9.10 23.31
C LEU A 144 4.01 8.35 24.26
N PRO A 145 2.68 8.48 24.09
CA PRO A 145 1.99 9.36 23.14
C PRO A 145 2.16 10.85 23.46
N PRO A 146 2.19 11.74 22.46
CA PRO A 146 2.25 13.18 22.70
C PRO A 146 0.93 13.68 23.31
N GLU A 147 0.96 14.86 23.92
CA GLU A 147 -0.25 15.58 24.31
C GLU A 147 -1.10 15.92 23.08
N ASP A 148 -2.41 15.77 23.22
CA ASP A 148 -3.38 16.07 22.18
C ASP A 148 -3.53 17.58 21.98
N MET A 149 -3.24 18.03 20.76
CA MET A 149 -3.29 19.44 20.40
C MET A 149 -4.69 20.06 20.46
N TRP A 150 -5.75 19.23 20.54
CA TRP A 150 -7.14 19.66 20.71
C TRP A 150 -7.72 19.32 22.08
N TYR A 151 -7.06 18.47 22.86
CA TYR A 151 -7.52 18.10 24.20
C TYR A 151 -6.39 18.20 25.24
N ALA A 152 -6.18 19.42 25.73
CA ALA A 152 -5.13 19.76 26.67
C ALA A 152 -5.09 18.82 27.89
N GLY A 153 -3.88 18.41 28.26
CA GLY A 153 -3.59 17.47 29.35
C GLY A 153 -3.95 16.02 29.06
N LYS A 154 -4.41 15.67 27.84
CA LYS A 154 -4.73 14.30 27.45
C LYS A 154 -3.81 13.81 26.33
N PRO A 155 -3.50 12.51 26.27
CA PRO A 155 -2.69 11.96 25.19
C PRO A 155 -3.48 11.83 23.88
N VAL A 156 -2.78 11.94 22.74
CA VAL A 156 -3.38 11.69 21.41
C VAL A 156 -3.92 10.26 21.32
N ARG A 157 -5.18 10.15 20.87
CA ARG A 157 -5.88 8.89 20.61
C ARG A 157 -6.03 8.53 19.12
N TYR A 158 -5.59 9.42 18.24
CA TYR A 158 -5.50 9.18 16.80
C TYR A 158 -4.16 8.56 16.43
N TYR A 159 -3.97 8.11 15.18
CA TYR A 159 -2.77 7.43 14.63
C TYR A 159 -1.45 8.22 14.81
N TYR A 160 -0.98 8.39 16.05
CA TYR A 160 0.20 9.19 16.35
C TYR A 160 1.49 8.51 15.91
N GLY A 161 1.47 7.22 15.54
CA GLY A 161 2.59 6.58 14.85
C GLY A 161 2.85 7.16 13.46
N LEU A 162 1.84 7.77 12.84
CA LEU A 162 1.94 8.38 11.51
C LEU A 162 2.97 9.51 11.45
N PRO A 163 2.95 10.53 12.34
CA PRO A 163 3.98 11.57 12.36
C PRO A 163 5.35 11.13 12.90
N VAL A 164 5.50 9.92 13.48
CA VAL A 164 6.78 9.51 14.13
C VAL A 164 7.95 9.50 13.14
N PHE A 165 7.78 8.90 11.96
CA PHE A 165 8.85 8.94 10.94
C PHE A 165 9.16 10.37 10.50
N ASN A 166 8.13 11.18 10.31
CA ASN A 166 8.29 12.58 9.89
C ASN A 166 9.05 13.39 10.94
N ALA A 167 8.78 13.16 12.23
CA ALA A 167 9.48 13.80 13.33
C ALA A 167 10.95 13.34 13.42
N VAL A 168 11.22 12.04 13.27
CA VAL A 168 12.59 11.54 13.19
C VAL A 168 13.34 12.16 12.02
N ALA A 169 12.73 12.21 10.83
CA ALA A 169 13.32 12.86 9.66
C ALA A 169 13.62 14.34 9.93
N ALA A 170 12.65 15.08 10.48
CA ALA A 170 12.79 16.49 10.84
C ALA A 170 13.96 16.74 11.80
N LEU A 171 14.12 15.91 12.83
CA LEU A 171 15.20 16.00 13.81
C LEU A 171 16.58 15.69 13.20
N LEU A 172 16.65 14.73 12.27
CA LEU A 172 17.91 14.34 11.61
C LEU A 172 18.37 15.37 10.58
N THR A 173 17.43 16.06 9.94
CA THR A 173 17.74 17.05 8.88
C THR A 173 17.62 18.49 9.36
N ASP A 174 17.33 18.71 10.65
CA ASP A 174 17.05 20.03 11.24
C ASP A 174 16.06 20.84 10.40
N THR A 175 14.98 20.19 9.96
CA THR A 175 14.00 20.78 9.05
C THR A 175 12.78 21.25 9.82
N SER A 176 12.38 22.51 9.61
CA SER A 176 11.17 23.07 10.22
C SER A 176 9.90 22.34 9.74
N VAL A 177 8.89 22.30 10.61
CA VAL A 177 7.63 21.60 10.37
C VAL A 177 6.90 22.08 9.11
N GLU A 178 7.10 23.34 8.72
CA GLU A 178 6.57 23.94 7.50
C GLU A 178 6.95 23.14 6.24
N TYR A 179 8.18 22.62 6.19
CA TYR A 179 8.69 21.90 5.02
C TYR A 179 8.55 20.37 5.14
N VAL A 180 8.61 19.83 6.36
CA VAL A 180 8.59 18.38 6.63
C VAL A 180 7.38 17.71 5.98
N HIS A 181 6.18 18.31 6.09
CA HIS A 181 4.95 17.72 5.54
C HIS A 181 5.06 17.46 4.04
N ASN A 182 5.50 18.46 3.26
CA ASN A 182 5.60 18.35 1.81
C ASN A 182 6.69 17.36 1.38
N LEU A 183 7.86 17.38 2.06
CA LEU A 183 9.00 16.53 1.72
C LEU A 183 8.77 15.07 2.12
N ALA A 184 8.15 14.83 3.29
CA ALA A 184 7.77 13.49 3.72
C ALA A 184 6.67 12.91 2.82
N LEU A 185 5.66 13.70 2.45
CA LEU A 185 4.62 13.30 1.49
C LEU A 185 5.23 12.86 0.16
N ALA A 186 6.20 13.62 -0.36
CA ALA A 186 6.94 13.26 -1.56
C ALA A 186 7.72 11.94 -1.40
N GLY A 187 8.33 11.70 -0.24
CA GLY A 187 9.00 10.44 0.06
C GLY A 187 8.05 9.23 0.12
N TYR A 188 6.85 9.40 0.68
CA TYR A 188 5.83 8.35 0.68
C TYR A 188 5.36 8.02 -0.74
N PHE A 189 5.18 9.02 -1.62
CA PHE A 189 4.84 8.77 -3.01
C PHE A 189 6.00 8.12 -3.79
N GLY A 190 7.23 8.60 -3.59
CA GLY A 190 8.43 7.97 -4.17
C GLY A 190 8.53 6.49 -3.77
N THR A 191 8.21 6.18 -2.52
CA THR A 191 8.15 4.82 -1.97
C THR A 191 7.07 3.98 -2.67
N LEU A 192 5.87 4.53 -2.86
CA LEU A 192 4.79 3.87 -3.61
C LEU A 192 5.20 3.56 -5.05
N VAL A 193 5.78 4.55 -5.75
CA VAL A 193 6.21 4.45 -7.15
C VAL A 193 7.28 3.38 -7.32
N VAL A 194 8.35 3.42 -6.52
CA VAL A 194 9.43 2.42 -6.64
C VAL A 194 8.96 1.02 -6.24
N GLY A 195 8.13 0.90 -5.18
CA GLY A 195 7.57 -0.37 -4.76
C GLY A 195 6.68 -0.99 -5.84
N ALA A 196 5.79 -0.20 -6.44
CA ALA A 196 4.90 -0.65 -7.52
C ALA A 196 5.70 -1.05 -8.77
N TYR A 197 6.69 -0.23 -9.16
CA TYR A 197 7.57 -0.55 -10.29
C TYR A 197 8.31 -1.87 -10.08
N SER A 198 8.90 -2.06 -8.90
CA SER A 198 9.69 -3.24 -8.60
C SER A 198 8.84 -4.50 -8.45
N LEU A 199 7.69 -4.45 -7.76
CA LEU A 199 6.82 -5.62 -7.60
C LEU A 199 6.17 -6.04 -8.92
N SER A 200 5.56 -5.11 -9.66
CA SER A 200 4.91 -5.43 -10.94
C SER A 200 5.93 -5.84 -12.00
N GLY A 201 7.10 -5.19 -12.03
CA GLY A 201 8.21 -5.58 -12.90
C GLY A 201 8.77 -6.98 -12.56
N TRP A 202 8.77 -7.35 -11.28
CA TRP A 202 9.17 -8.69 -10.83
C TRP A 202 8.16 -9.74 -11.27
N LEU A 203 6.87 -9.54 -10.97
CA LEU A 203 5.79 -10.46 -11.33
C LEU A 203 5.67 -10.72 -12.84
N THR A 204 5.96 -9.71 -13.66
CA THR A 204 5.91 -9.81 -15.12
C THR A 204 7.14 -10.48 -15.69
N ARG A 205 8.34 -10.17 -15.16
CA ARG A 205 9.59 -10.85 -15.55
C ARG A 205 9.51 -12.36 -15.29
N ASP A 206 8.99 -12.76 -14.14
CA ASP A 206 8.89 -14.17 -13.76
C ASP A 206 7.88 -14.94 -14.63
N ARG A 207 7.04 -14.22 -15.38
CA ARG A 207 6.14 -14.75 -16.39
C ARG A 207 6.69 -14.63 -17.82
N GLY A 208 7.96 -14.25 -17.99
CA GLY A 208 8.61 -14.10 -19.30
C GLY A 208 8.35 -12.78 -20.02
N TYR A 209 7.68 -11.80 -19.37
CA TYR A 209 7.37 -10.50 -19.97
C TYR A 209 8.38 -9.41 -19.60
N SER A 210 8.29 -8.26 -20.28
CA SER A 210 9.17 -7.11 -20.03
C SER A 210 8.99 -6.54 -18.62
N ARG A 211 10.06 -6.64 -17.82
CA ARG A 211 10.14 -6.01 -16.48
C ARG A 211 9.82 -4.50 -16.52
N ARG A 212 10.36 -3.79 -17.50
CA ARG A 212 10.25 -2.32 -17.57
C ARG A 212 8.82 -1.89 -17.85
N LEU A 213 8.17 -2.55 -18.82
CA LEU A 213 6.78 -2.28 -19.15
C LEU A 213 5.85 -2.70 -18.01
N GLY A 214 6.06 -3.88 -17.43
CA GLY A 214 5.29 -4.34 -16.28
C GLY A 214 5.42 -3.43 -15.07
N GLY A 215 6.62 -2.93 -14.79
CA GLY A 215 6.85 -1.93 -13.74
C GLY A 215 6.16 -0.60 -14.04
N ALA A 216 6.27 -0.08 -15.26
CA ALA A 216 5.62 1.18 -15.65
C ALA A 216 4.08 1.11 -15.58
N LEU A 217 3.49 0.02 -16.07
CA LEU A 217 2.05 -0.24 -15.93
C LEU A 217 1.65 -0.41 -14.47
N GLY A 218 2.49 -1.06 -13.66
CA GLY A 218 2.32 -1.15 -12.21
C GLY A 218 2.22 0.23 -11.56
N VAL A 219 3.16 1.12 -11.85
CA VAL A 219 3.12 2.52 -11.38
C VAL A 219 1.85 3.23 -11.84
N PHE A 220 1.47 3.08 -13.12
CA PHE A 220 0.27 3.69 -13.63
C PHE A 220 -0.97 3.24 -12.84
N PHE A 221 -1.24 1.95 -12.75
CA PHE A 221 -2.47 1.45 -12.10
C PHE A 221 -2.45 1.59 -10.57
N VAL A 222 -1.28 1.52 -9.92
CA VAL A 222 -1.18 1.59 -8.46
C VAL A 222 -1.06 3.02 -7.95
N ALA A 223 -0.32 3.90 -8.64
CA ALA A 223 0.00 5.22 -8.12
C ALA A 223 -0.75 6.36 -8.83
N LEU A 224 -1.09 6.22 -10.12
CA LEU A 224 -1.58 7.35 -10.95
C LEU A 224 -3.03 7.23 -11.39
N ALA A 225 -3.49 6.02 -11.72
CA ALA A 225 -4.81 5.79 -12.29
C ALA A 225 -5.90 6.16 -11.28
N GLY A 226 -6.89 6.90 -11.78
CA GLY A 226 -8.08 7.26 -11.02
C GLY A 226 -9.19 6.21 -11.14
N ASN A 227 -10.29 6.49 -10.44
CA ASN A 227 -11.52 5.70 -10.53
C ASN A 227 -12.03 5.63 -11.98
N THR A 228 -12.66 4.50 -12.32
CA THR A 228 -13.25 4.26 -13.65
C THR A 228 -14.33 5.29 -14.01
N VAL A 229 -14.97 5.87 -13.00
CA VAL A 229 -16.01 6.88 -13.11
C VAL A 229 -15.55 8.04 -13.99
N THR A 230 -14.28 8.44 -13.93
CA THR A 230 -13.76 9.55 -14.73
C THR A 230 -13.92 9.26 -16.23
N VAL A 231 -13.56 8.05 -16.67
CA VAL A 231 -13.75 7.63 -18.08
C VAL A 231 -15.22 7.62 -18.45
N VAL A 232 -16.08 7.12 -17.56
CA VAL A 232 -17.53 7.08 -17.78
C VAL A 232 -18.13 8.48 -17.88
N ARG A 233 -17.70 9.44 -17.05
CA ARG A 233 -18.16 10.83 -17.08
C ARG A 233 -17.81 11.51 -18.40
N PHE A 234 -16.58 11.33 -18.90
CA PHE A 234 -16.18 11.83 -20.23
C PHE A 234 -16.98 11.17 -21.36
N ALA A 235 -17.19 9.86 -21.30
CA ALA A 235 -18.01 9.16 -22.29
C ALA A 235 -19.47 9.65 -22.31
N LEU A 236 -20.05 9.94 -21.15
CA LEU A 236 -21.39 10.53 -21.03
C LEU A 236 -21.45 11.94 -21.62
N GLY A 237 -20.39 12.74 -21.49
CA GLY A 237 -20.31 14.07 -22.10
C GLY A 237 -20.30 14.08 -23.63
N ALA A 238 -20.01 12.94 -24.27
CA ALA A 238 -20.06 12.77 -25.71
C ALA A 238 -21.46 12.41 -26.25
N LEU A 239 -22.41 12.07 -25.37
CA LEU A 239 -23.78 11.74 -25.74
C LEU A 239 -24.65 13.01 -25.85
N PRO A 240 -25.78 12.95 -26.59
CA PRO A 240 -26.85 13.94 -26.50
C PRO A 240 -27.26 14.19 -25.04
N THR A 241 -27.48 15.47 -24.69
CA THR A 241 -27.73 15.92 -23.31
C THR A 241 -28.86 15.16 -22.64
N ASP A 242 -29.95 14.90 -23.34
CA ASP A 242 -31.12 14.16 -22.86
C ASP A 242 -30.75 12.73 -22.46
N LEU A 243 -29.94 12.04 -23.27
CA LEU A 243 -29.46 10.69 -22.97
C LEU A 243 -28.46 10.70 -21.80
N ALA A 244 -27.54 11.66 -21.79
CA ALA A 244 -26.54 11.79 -20.73
C ALA A 244 -27.20 12.06 -19.36
N VAL A 245 -28.21 12.94 -19.31
CA VAL A 245 -28.98 13.23 -18.09
C VAL A 245 -29.85 12.02 -17.69
N LYS A 246 -30.48 11.34 -18.64
CA LYS A 246 -31.35 10.19 -18.34
C LYS A 246 -30.58 9.00 -17.75
N TYR A 247 -29.40 8.68 -18.30
CA TYR A 247 -28.67 7.46 -17.93
C TYR A 247 -27.45 7.69 -17.05
N GLY A 248 -26.96 8.93 -16.94
CA GLY A 248 -25.71 9.26 -16.29
C GLY A 248 -25.78 9.40 -14.77
N ARG A 249 -26.97 9.45 -14.16
CA ARG A 249 -27.13 9.79 -12.72
C ARG A 249 -26.24 8.96 -11.80
N ALA A 250 -26.12 7.66 -12.06
CA ALA A 250 -25.27 6.77 -11.26
C ALA A 250 -23.77 7.13 -11.27
N ALA A 251 -23.27 7.83 -12.30
CA ALA A 251 -21.88 8.27 -12.41
C ALA A 251 -21.60 9.62 -11.71
N PHE A 252 -22.65 10.31 -11.24
CA PHE A 252 -22.56 11.61 -10.59
C PHE A 252 -23.44 11.64 -9.33
N ASN A 253 -23.10 10.79 -8.36
CA ASN A 253 -23.64 10.86 -6.99
C ASN A 253 -22.92 11.93 -6.17
N VAL A 254 -22.89 13.16 -6.70
CA VAL A 254 -22.33 14.30 -5.99
C VAL A 254 -23.44 14.90 -5.11
N ASN A 255 -23.09 15.26 -3.88
CA ASN A 255 -24.00 15.88 -2.91
C ASN A 255 -24.31 17.36 -3.28
N ARG A 256 -24.59 17.61 -4.56
CA ARG A 256 -24.96 18.92 -5.14
C ARG A 256 -26.36 18.79 -5.75
N ALA A 257 -27.21 19.78 -5.48
CA ALA A 257 -28.61 19.77 -5.86
C ALA A 257 -28.87 19.86 -7.38
N ASP A 258 -27.86 20.23 -8.19
CA ASP A 258 -27.99 20.41 -9.64
C ASP A 258 -27.16 19.38 -10.43
N TYR A 259 -27.75 18.19 -10.63
CA TYR A 259 -27.14 17.08 -11.37
C TYR A 259 -26.78 17.45 -12.83
N PRO A 260 -27.65 18.12 -13.62
CA PRO A 260 -27.29 18.58 -14.95
C PRO A 260 -26.04 19.48 -14.99
N ALA A 261 -25.92 20.45 -14.08
CA ALA A 261 -24.73 21.31 -14.03
C ALA A 261 -23.45 20.51 -13.76
N VAL A 262 -23.49 19.62 -12.76
CA VAL A 262 -22.34 18.77 -12.41
C VAL A 262 -21.94 17.83 -13.56
N LEU A 263 -22.92 17.26 -14.27
CA LEU A 263 -22.67 16.47 -15.48
C LEU A 263 -21.84 17.27 -16.49
N PHE A 264 -22.21 18.53 -16.76
CA PHE A 264 -21.45 19.37 -17.70
C PHE A 264 -20.06 19.75 -17.19
N GLU A 265 -19.93 20.12 -15.92
CA GLU A 265 -18.64 20.47 -15.30
C GLU A 265 -17.65 19.32 -15.40
N GLN A 266 -18.10 18.10 -15.06
CA GLN A 266 -17.24 16.95 -14.85
C GLN A 266 -17.10 16.02 -16.07
N SER A 267 -17.75 16.34 -17.20
CA SER A 267 -17.67 15.57 -18.45
C SER A 267 -16.84 16.23 -19.56
N LYS A 268 -16.38 17.47 -19.36
CA LYS A 268 -15.57 18.23 -20.33
C LYS A 268 -14.21 18.59 -19.75
N LEU A 269 -13.17 18.46 -20.58
CA LEU A 269 -11.79 18.68 -20.11
C LEU A 269 -11.54 20.11 -19.62
N SER A 270 -12.21 21.09 -20.23
CA SER A 270 -12.06 22.53 -19.90
C SER A 270 -12.63 22.91 -18.54
N THR A 271 -13.57 22.14 -18.00
CA THR A 271 -14.27 22.42 -16.73
C THR A 271 -14.02 21.35 -15.68
N TRP A 272 -13.36 20.25 -16.06
CA TRP A 272 -13.14 19.11 -15.20
C TRP A 272 -12.26 19.48 -13.99
N GLY A 273 -12.73 19.09 -12.80
CA GLY A 273 -12.01 19.27 -11.55
C GLY A 273 -11.73 17.92 -10.88
N TRP A 274 -10.48 17.67 -10.53
CA TRP A 274 -10.06 16.43 -9.87
C TRP A 274 -10.79 16.16 -8.55
N TRP A 275 -11.20 17.20 -7.82
CA TRP A 275 -11.81 17.11 -6.49
C TRP A 275 -13.06 16.22 -6.44
N ASP A 276 -13.89 16.25 -7.49
CA ASP A 276 -15.18 15.55 -7.49
C ASP A 276 -15.09 14.10 -7.97
N THR A 277 -13.90 13.65 -8.36
CA THR A 277 -13.67 12.28 -8.86
C THR A 277 -13.80 11.20 -7.78
N ARG A 278 -13.75 11.59 -6.50
CA ARG A 278 -13.94 10.70 -5.35
C ARG A 278 -15.39 10.46 -4.96
N TYR A 279 -16.35 11.17 -5.57
CA TYR A 279 -17.78 11.02 -5.26
C TYR A 279 -18.42 10.05 -6.25
N VAL A 280 -18.47 8.78 -5.87
CA VAL A 280 -19.10 7.71 -6.67
C VAL A 280 -20.26 7.07 -5.92
N VAL A 281 -20.06 6.80 -4.62
CA VAL A 281 -21.07 6.22 -3.73
C VAL A 281 -21.55 7.31 -2.79
N GLU A 282 -22.86 7.48 -2.71
CA GLU A 282 -23.49 8.49 -1.87
C GLU A 282 -23.03 8.40 -0.40
N GLY A 283 -22.80 9.54 0.23
CA GLY A 283 -22.39 9.63 1.64
C GLY A 283 -20.97 9.12 1.94
N THR A 284 -20.16 8.80 0.91
CA THR A 284 -18.82 8.22 1.10
C THR A 284 -17.78 8.87 0.18
N LEU A 285 -16.49 8.63 0.47
CA LEU A 285 -15.36 9.16 -0.28
C LEU A 285 -14.53 8.01 -0.87
N GLN A 286 -14.31 8.02 -2.19
CA GLN A 286 -13.53 7.01 -2.92
C GLN A 286 -12.24 7.65 -3.44
N GLU A 287 -11.32 7.95 -2.54
CA GLU A 287 -10.01 8.46 -2.93
C GLU A 287 -9.16 7.33 -3.54
N PHE A 288 -8.41 7.66 -4.60
CA PHE A 288 -7.36 6.83 -5.17
C PHE A 288 -5.99 7.45 -4.85
N PRO A 289 -4.86 6.73 -4.94
CA PRO A 289 -3.59 7.20 -4.41
C PRO A 289 -3.21 8.62 -4.89
N LEU A 290 -3.17 8.87 -6.21
CA LEU A 290 -2.84 10.21 -6.73
C LEU A 290 -3.76 11.31 -6.19
N TYR A 291 -5.06 11.05 -6.00
CA TYR A 291 -5.99 12.00 -5.39
C TYR A 291 -5.49 12.45 -4.02
N SER A 292 -5.15 11.51 -3.14
CA SER A 292 -4.73 11.82 -1.77
C SER A 292 -3.37 12.52 -1.72
N PHE A 293 -2.46 12.22 -2.65
CA PHE A 293 -1.16 12.93 -2.76
C PHE A 293 -1.30 14.34 -3.35
N VAL A 294 -2.20 14.57 -4.31
CA VAL A 294 -2.54 15.91 -4.82
C VAL A 294 -3.22 16.73 -3.74
N LYS A 295 -4.20 16.13 -3.05
CA LYS A 295 -4.85 16.71 -1.88
C LYS A 295 -3.83 17.03 -0.79
N ALA A 296 -2.77 16.23 -0.66
CA ALA A 296 -1.67 16.37 0.29
C ALA A 296 -2.08 16.17 1.75
N ASP A 297 -3.12 15.37 1.99
CA ASP A 297 -3.47 14.90 3.32
C ASP A 297 -2.63 13.67 3.65
N MET A 298 -1.78 13.78 4.67
CA MET A 298 -1.00 12.67 5.21
C MET A 298 -1.89 11.75 6.06
N HIS A 299 -3.07 11.42 5.56
CA HIS A 299 -3.98 10.51 6.22
C HIS A 299 -3.40 9.09 6.23
N GLY A 300 -3.85 8.27 7.17
CA GLY A 300 -3.34 6.91 7.35
C GLY A 300 -3.33 6.11 6.04
N HIS A 301 -4.41 6.15 5.26
CA HIS A 301 -4.48 5.42 3.98
C HIS A 301 -3.54 5.97 2.90
N THR A 302 -3.18 7.25 2.93
CA THR A 302 -2.24 7.86 1.98
C THR A 302 -0.82 7.38 2.25
N VAL A 303 -0.40 7.50 3.51
CA VAL A 303 0.96 7.18 3.97
C VAL A 303 1.26 5.69 3.85
N THR A 304 0.26 4.83 4.10
CA THR A 304 0.48 3.37 4.15
C THR A 304 0.47 2.68 2.78
N THR A 305 0.12 3.36 1.68
CA THR A 305 0.02 2.76 0.34
C THR A 305 1.29 2.01 -0.10
N GLY A 306 2.47 2.64 0.02
CA GLY A 306 3.75 2.01 -0.36
C GLY A 306 4.13 0.81 0.53
N PHE A 307 3.67 0.80 1.78
CA PHE A 307 3.92 -0.28 2.73
C PHE A 307 2.96 -1.46 2.53
N LEU A 308 1.78 -1.23 1.95
CA LEU A 308 0.92 -2.31 1.47
C LEU A 308 1.58 -3.04 0.29
N VAL A 309 2.25 -2.30 -0.60
CA VAL A 309 3.06 -2.89 -1.68
C VAL A 309 4.24 -3.69 -1.11
N LEU A 310 4.90 -3.20 -0.04
CA LEU A 310 5.91 -3.97 0.69
C LEU A 310 5.33 -5.29 1.24
N SER A 311 4.13 -5.26 1.83
CA SER A 311 3.43 -6.47 2.31
C SER A 311 3.16 -7.46 1.18
N ALA A 312 2.70 -6.98 0.02
CA ALA A 312 2.50 -7.80 -1.17
C ALA A 312 3.82 -8.38 -1.72
N ALA A 313 4.92 -7.63 -1.68
CA ALA A 313 6.24 -8.14 -2.07
C ALA A 313 6.76 -9.23 -1.13
N LEU A 314 6.52 -9.10 0.19
CA LEU A 314 6.84 -10.13 1.19
C LEU A 314 6.01 -11.40 0.95
N ALA A 315 4.72 -11.23 0.66
CA ALA A 315 3.83 -12.32 0.25
C ALA A 315 4.34 -13.02 -1.02
N TYR A 316 4.77 -12.26 -2.02
CA TYR A 316 5.32 -12.85 -3.24
C TYR A 316 6.65 -13.57 -3.01
N SER A 317 7.55 -13.00 -2.19
CA SER A 317 8.77 -13.72 -1.79
C SER A 317 8.47 -15.01 -1.03
N TYR A 318 7.39 -15.03 -0.24
CA TYR A 318 6.95 -16.25 0.45
C TYR A 318 6.47 -17.30 -0.55
N VAL A 319 5.67 -16.92 -1.55
CA VAL A 319 5.19 -17.83 -2.61
C VAL A 319 6.36 -18.50 -3.33
N GLN A 320 7.44 -17.77 -3.57
CA GLN A 320 8.65 -18.32 -4.21
C GLN A 320 9.54 -19.16 -3.29
N THR A 321 9.25 -19.21 -1.99
CA THR A 321 10.11 -19.90 -1.03
C THR A 321 9.72 -21.39 -0.95
N PRO A 322 10.64 -22.33 -1.23
CA PRO A 322 10.31 -23.75 -1.28
C PRO A 322 9.95 -24.34 0.09
N ALA A 323 9.29 -25.50 0.08
CA ALA A 323 8.85 -26.21 1.28
C ALA A 323 9.99 -26.51 2.27
N THR A 324 11.18 -26.83 1.76
CA THR A 324 12.39 -27.14 2.54
C THR A 324 12.88 -25.95 3.36
N ALA A 325 12.61 -24.71 2.92
CA ALA A 325 13.04 -23.48 3.57
C ALA A 325 12.04 -23.00 4.65
N ARG A 326 11.58 -23.90 5.51
CA ARG A 326 10.55 -23.61 6.53
C ARG A 326 10.88 -22.40 7.42
N LYS A 327 12.12 -22.27 7.90
CA LYS A 327 12.55 -21.13 8.73
C LYS A 327 12.41 -19.80 8.00
N ARG A 328 12.73 -19.77 6.69
CA ARG A 328 12.58 -18.57 5.86
C ARG A 328 11.10 -18.21 5.67
N ARG A 329 10.25 -19.20 5.40
CA ARG A 329 8.80 -18.99 5.28
C ARG A 329 8.21 -18.41 6.57
N ALA A 330 8.58 -18.97 7.73
CA ALA A 330 8.17 -18.43 9.02
C ALA A 330 8.71 -17.00 9.23
N ALA A 331 9.96 -16.73 8.89
CA ALA A 331 10.56 -15.40 9.01
C ALA A 331 9.85 -14.35 8.11
N LEU A 332 9.46 -14.70 6.89
CA LEU A 332 8.71 -13.80 5.99
C LEU A 332 7.32 -13.47 6.55
N LEU A 333 6.62 -14.44 7.13
CA LEU A 333 5.31 -14.22 7.73
C LEU A 333 5.39 -13.44 9.04
N PHE A 334 6.12 -13.97 10.03
CA PHE A 334 6.11 -13.47 11.40
C PHE A 334 7.18 -12.40 11.68
N GLY A 335 8.24 -12.33 10.88
CA GLY A 335 9.26 -11.28 10.96
C GLY A 335 9.20 -10.24 9.83
N GLY A 336 8.39 -10.49 8.79
CA GLY A 336 8.17 -9.57 7.68
C GLY A 336 6.74 -9.00 7.72
N ILE A 337 5.76 -9.78 7.28
CA ILE A 337 4.37 -9.32 7.14
C ILE A 337 3.78 -8.89 8.48
N ALA A 338 4.04 -9.63 9.57
CA ALA A 338 3.57 -9.26 10.90
C ALA A 338 4.16 -7.93 11.39
N VAL A 339 5.42 -7.62 11.04
CA VAL A 339 6.05 -6.34 11.36
C VAL A 339 5.39 -5.20 10.59
N VAL A 340 5.06 -5.42 9.30
CA VAL A 340 4.27 -4.45 8.52
C VAL A 340 2.86 -4.30 9.09
N ALA A 341 2.24 -5.38 9.58
CA ALA A 341 0.94 -5.32 10.26
C ALA A 341 1.01 -4.52 11.57
N GLY A 342 2.09 -4.65 12.35
CA GLY A 342 2.35 -3.82 13.53
C GLY A 342 2.57 -2.35 13.18
N TYR A 343 3.31 -2.07 12.10
CA TYR A 343 3.44 -0.72 11.55
C TYR A 343 2.08 -0.13 11.17
N PHE A 344 1.21 -0.90 10.52
CA PHE A 344 -0.18 -0.47 10.27
C PHE A 344 -0.96 -0.26 11.55
N GLY A 345 -0.79 -1.10 12.57
CA GLY A 345 -1.46 -0.92 13.85
C GLY A 345 -1.25 0.47 14.47
N VAL A 346 -0.07 1.08 14.31
CA VAL A 346 0.24 2.41 14.88
C VAL A 346 0.06 3.58 13.90
N THR A 347 0.02 3.32 12.58
CA THR A 347 -0.07 4.37 11.53
C THR A 347 -1.43 4.44 10.84
N ASN A 348 -2.12 3.30 10.70
CA ASN A 348 -3.44 3.16 10.10
C ASN A 348 -4.03 1.79 10.45
N THR A 349 -4.80 1.71 11.54
CA THR A 349 -5.34 0.43 12.02
C THR A 349 -6.20 -0.28 10.98
N TRP A 350 -6.83 0.45 10.05
CA TRP A 350 -7.62 -0.13 8.95
C TRP A 350 -6.77 -0.83 7.89
N SER A 351 -5.47 -0.52 7.79
CA SER A 351 -4.55 -1.24 6.88
C SER A 351 -4.08 -2.57 7.46
N MET A 352 -4.19 -2.78 8.77
CA MET A 352 -3.70 -3.99 9.43
C MET A 352 -4.37 -5.28 8.89
N PRO A 353 -5.70 -5.35 8.70
CA PRO A 353 -6.35 -6.49 8.05
C PRO A 353 -5.83 -6.75 6.63
N SER A 354 -5.37 -5.72 5.91
CA SER A 354 -4.82 -5.90 4.56
C SER A 354 -3.50 -6.67 4.57
N ALA A 355 -2.61 -6.41 5.54
CA ALA A 355 -1.38 -7.19 5.72
C ALA A 355 -1.68 -8.65 6.12
N VAL A 356 -2.67 -8.86 6.99
CA VAL A 356 -3.13 -10.22 7.36
C VAL A 356 -3.71 -10.93 6.13
N GLY A 357 -4.50 -10.23 5.31
CA GLY A 357 -4.99 -10.72 4.03
C GLY A 357 -3.87 -11.10 3.07
N MET A 358 -2.79 -10.32 3.00
CA MET A 358 -1.60 -10.68 2.19
C MET A 358 -0.91 -11.94 2.71
N ALA A 359 -0.79 -12.13 4.02
CA ALA A 359 -0.28 -13.38 4.60
C ALA A 359 -1.18 -14.59 4.27
N TRP A 360 -2.50 -14.40 4.31
CA TRP A 360 -3.46 -15.41 3.93
C TRP A 360 -3.32 -15.80 2.45
N LEU A 361 -3.33 -14.81 1.54
CA LEU A 361 -3.13 -15.04 0.10
C LEU A 361 -1.78 -15.72 -0.18
N ALA A 362 -0.70 -15.31 0.50
CA ALA A 362 0.61 -15.96 0.36
C ALA A 362 0.55 -17.45 0.72
N CYS A 363 -0.10 -17.79 1.83
CA CYS A 363 -0.29 -19.17 2.26
C CYS A 363 -1.20 -19.96 1.30
N VAL A 364 -2.24 -19.34 0.76
CA VAL A 364 -3.18 -19.97 -0.20
C VAL A 364 -2.52 -20.24 -1.55
N TYR A 365 -1.66 -19.35 -2.05
CA TYR A 365 -1.09 -19.47 -3.40
C TYR A 365 0.33 -20.06 -3.45
N ALA A 366 1.01 -20.24 -2.32
CA ALA A 366 2.30 -20.91 -2.31
C ALA A 366 2.16 -22.43 -2.54
N ASP A 367 3.06 -23.04 -3.32
CA ASP A 367 3.06 -24.50 -3.56
C ASP A 367 3.07 -25.30 -2.24
N PRO A 368 3.91 -24.96 -1.24
CA PRO A 368 3.92 -25.71 0.01
C PRO A 368 2.67 -25.46 0.84
N HIS A 369 1.91 -26.51 1.14
CA HIS A 369 0.70 -26.44 1.98
C HIS A 369 0.96 -25.68 3.31
N PRO A 370 0.07 -24.78 3.78
CA PRO A 370 0.28 -23.96 4.98
C PRO A 370 0.67 -24.76 6.23
N ALA A 371 0.06 -25.94 6.42
CA ALA A 371 0.37 -26.85 7.53
C ALA A 371 1.84 -27.30 7.62
N THR A 372 2.64 -27.18 6.56
CA THR A 372 4.08 -27.46 6.59
C THR A 372 4.88 -26.45 7.42
N LEU A 373 4.28 -25.32 7.78
CA LEU A 373 4.83 -24.39 8.78
C LEU A 373 4.79 -24.98 10.20
N LEU A 374 3.91 -25.94 10.47
CA LEU A 374 3.75 -26.57 11.78
C LEU A 374 4.64 -27.82 11.91
N PRO A 375 5.28 -28.05 13.07
CA PRO A 375 6.21 -29.16 13.23
C PRO A 375 5.49 -30.50 13.40
N GLY A 376 6.18 -31.57 12.99
CA GLY A 376 5.90 -32.95 13.41
C GLY A 376 4.51 -33.48 13.05
N ALA A 377 3.87 -34.12 14.02
CA ALA A 377 2.59 -34.82 13.86
C ALA A 377 1.42 -33.89 13.56
N ILE A 378 1.44 -32.64 14.05
CA ILE A 378 0.34 -31.69 13.88
C ILE A 378 0.17 -31.31 12.40
N GLY A 379 1.27 -30.93 11.73
CA GLY A 379 1.23 -30.60 10.31
C GLY A 379 0.91 -31.79 9.39
N LYS A 380 1.20 -33.02 9.83
CA LYS A 380 0.79 -34.25 9.12
C LYS A 380 -0.70 -34.52 9.31
N ARG A 381 -1.20 -34.46 10.55
CA ARG A 381 -2.63 -34.64 10.87
C ARG A 381 -3.49 -33.63 10.13
N LEU A 382 -3.14 -32.35 10.18
CA LEU A 382 -3.90 -31.30 9.47
C LEU A 382 -3.95 -31.52 7.96
N ARG A 383 -2.91 -32.08 7.33
CA ARG A 383 -2.96 -32.41 5.89
C ARG A 383 -3.82 -33.64 5.60
N ALA A 384 -3.84 -34.62 6.50
CA ALA A 384 -4.61 -35.84 6.36
C ALA A 384 -6.13 -35.65 6.55
N VAL A 385 -6.59 -34.47 7.01
CA VAL A 385 -8.02 -34.15 7.15
C VAL A 385 -8.71 -34.00 5.79
N ALA A 386 -8.01 -33.45 4.80
CA ALA A 386 -8.59 -33.23 3.48
C ALA A 386 -8.59 -34.53 2.65
N PRO A 387 -9.65 -34.80 1.87
CA PRO A 387 -9.68 -35.94 0.96
C PRO A 387 -8.64 -35.80 -0.15
N ASP A 388 -8.32 -36.90 -0.83
CA ASP A 388 -7.45 -36.84 -2.01
C ASP A 388 -8.14 -36.02 -3.12
N PRO A 389 -7.55 -34.90 -3.59
CA PRO A 389 -8.13 -34.07 -4.63
C PRO A 389 -8.34 -34.81 -5.97
N ASP A 390 -7.67 -35.93 -6.22
CA ASP A 390 -7.87 -36.66 -7.48
C ASP A 390 -9.08 -37.60 -7.49
N ASN A 391 -9.73 -37.79 -6.34
CA ASN A 391 -10.89 -38.68 -6.23
C ASN A 391 -12.17 -38.12 -6.88
N SER A 392 -12.45 -36.82 -6.78
CA SER A 392 -13.65 -36.19 -7.34
C SER A 392 -13.56 -34.66 -7.35
N PHE A 393 -14.43 -34.00 -8.12
CA PHE A 393 -14.57 -32.53 -8.06
C PHE A 393 -14.91 -32.04 -6.64
N GLY A 394 -15.81 -32.74 -5.93
CA GLY A 394 -16.15 -32.41 -4.54
C GLY A 394 -14.95 -32.52 -3.60
N ALA A 395 -14.10 -33.53 -3.79
CA ALA A 395 -12.86 -33.69 -3.03
C ALA A 395 -11.88 -32.53 -3.30
N ARG A 396 -11.72 -32.08 -4.56
CA ARG A 396 -10.90 -30.89 -4.90
C ARG A 396 -11.39 -29.64 -4.18
N VAL A 397 -12.70 -29.38 -4.24
CA VAL A 397 -13.31 -28.22 -3.58
C VAL A 397 -13.07 -28.27 -2.06
N LEU A 398 -13.27 -29.43 -1.43
CA LEU A 398 -13.01 -29.61 0.01
C LEU A 398 -11.54 -29.41 0.37
N THR A 399 -10.62 -29.91 -0.45
CA THR A 399 -9.17 -29.77 -0.23
C THR A 399 -8.71 -28.33 -0.35
N GLU A 400 -9.19 -27.59 -1.36
CA GLU A 400 -8.88 -26.16 -1.51
C GLU A 400 -9.56 -25.29 -0.42
N ALA A 401 -10.79 -25.63 -0.02
CA ALA A 401 -11.46 -24.98 1.11
C ALA A 401 -10.67 -25.21 2.41
N TRP A 402 -10.18 -26.43 2.64
CA TRP A 402 -9.38 -26.76 3.80
C TRP A 402 -8.03 -26.05 3.81
N ARG A 403 -7.32 -26.01 2.68
CA ARG A 403 -6.09 -25.20 2.51
C ARG A 403 -6.33 -23.76 2.91
N THR A 404 -7.46 -23.20 2.46
CA THR A 404 -7.87 -21.82 2.74
C THR A 404 -8.13 -21.58 4.23
N ILE A 405 -8.78 -22.51 4.92
CA ILE A 405 -9.03 -22.46 6.37
C ILE A 405 -7.71 -22.51 7.15
N VAL A 406 -6.82 -23.45 6.83
CA VAL A 406 -5.52 -23.57 7.51
C VAL A 406 -4.67 -22.32 7.25
N ALA A 407 -4.70 -21.77 6.03
CA ALA A 407 -4.06 -20.50 5.70
C ALA A 407 -4.61 -19.35 6.55
N ALA A 408 -5.93 -19.30 6.79
CA ALA A 408 -6.55 -18.26 7.61
C ALA A 408 -6.09 -18.33 9.07
N VAL A 409 -5.92 -19.55 9.63
CA VAL A 409 -5.37 -19.72 10.99
C VAL A 409 -3.92 -19.22 11.07
N VAL A 410 -3.08 -19.53 10.07
CA VAL A 410 -1.70 -19.02 10.02
C VAL A 410 -1.68 -17.50 9.91
N ALA A 411 -2.54 -16.93 9.05
CA ALA A 411 -2.65 -15.49 8.87
C ALA A 411 -3.18 -14.78 10.15
N ALA A 412 -4.11 -15.40 10.88
CA ALA A 412 -4.53 -14.91 12.19
C ALA A 412 -3.36 -14.83 13.17
N GLY A 413 -2.45 -15.82 13.14
CA GLY A 413 -1.18 -15.75 13.89
C GLY A 413 -0.30 -14.55 13.50
N VAL A 414 -0.23 -14.22 12.21
CA VAL A 414 0.46 -12.99 11.72
C VAL A 414 -0.21 -11.75 12.29
N GLY A 415 -1.55 -11.71 12.31
CA GLY A 415 -2.33 -10.64 12.90
C GLY A 415 -2.09 -10.48 14.41
N ILE A 416 -2.02 -11.58 15.16
CA ILE A 416 -1.72 -11.58 16.60
C ILE A 416 -0.33 -11.00 16.86
N VAL A 417 0.69 -11.41 16.09
CA VAL A 417 2.04 -10.85 16.22
C VAL A 417 2.04 -9.36 15.87
N GLY A 418 1.36 -8.96 14.78
CA GLY A 418 1.20 -7.55 14.44
C GLY A 418 0.51 -6.74 15.55
N TYR A 419 -0.52 -7.32 16.19
CA TYR A 419 -1.25 -6.70 17.28
C TYR A 419 -0.35 -6.52 18.50
N ALA A 420 0.41 -7.55 18.85
CA ALA A 420 1.38 -7.51 19.93
C ALA A 420 2.45 -6.44 19.68
N LEU A 421 2.91 -6.28 18.44
CA LEU A 421 3.85 -5.21 18.10
C LEU A 421 3.21 -3.82 18.26
N ALA A 422 1.96 -3.64 17.84
CA ALA A 422 1.25 -2.36 17.96
C ALA A 422 0.59 -2.13 19.35
N SER A 423 0.75 -3.07 20.30
CA SER A 423 -0.06 -3.08 21.52
C SER A 423 0.05 -1.84 22.40
N PRO A 424 1.21 -1.14 22.52
CA PRO A 424 1.25 0.11 23.29
C PRO A 424 0.26 1.16 22.76
N PHE A 425 0.03 1.19 21.44
CA PHE A 425 -0.98 2.05 20.83
C PHE A 425 -2.39 1.44 20.95
N LEU A 426 -2.54 0.17 20.58
CA LEU A 426 -3.86 -0.47 20.47
C LEU A 426 -4.60 -0.58 21.80
N LEU A 427 -3.86 -0.75 22.90
CA LEU A 427 -4.44 -0.87 24.25
C LEU A 427 -4.71 0.49 24.91
N ALA A 428 -3.97 1.53 24.55
CA ALA A 428 -4.05 2.83 25.22
C ALA A 428 -4.87 3.88 24.45
N SER A 429 -4.82 3.85 23.12
CA SER A 429 -5.21 5.00 22.30
C SER A 429 -6.40 4.75 21.39
N VAL A 430 -6.77 3.51 21.09
CA VAL A 430 -7.84 3.23 20.11
C VAL A 430 -9.23 3.58 20.69
N PRO A 431 -10.08 4.35 19.98
CA PRO A 431 -11.46 4.60 20.39
C PRO A 431 -12.29 3.31 20.40
N PRO A 432 -13.33 3.21 21.25
CA PRO A 432 -14.29 2.12 21.16
C PRO A 432 -14.93 2.10 19.76
N ASN A 433 -15.00 0.92 19.16
CA ASN A 433 -15.65 0.70 17.86
C ASN A 433 -16.93 -0.13 18.12
N GLU A 434 -18.03 0.25 17.48
CA GLU A 434 -19.32 -0.46 17.54
C GLU A 434 -19.30 -1.83 16.83
N GLY A 435 -18.17 -2.21 16.24
CA GLY A 435 -17.92 -3.52 15.66
C GLY A 435 -18.13 -3.55 14.15
N ILE A 436 -18.39 -4.74 13.61
CA ILE A 436 -18.66 -4.92 12.18
C ILE A 436 -20.17 -4.77 11.96
N GLY A 437 -20.60 -3.61 11.47
CA GLY A 437 -21.98 -3.41 11.03
C GLY A 437 -22.29 -4.23 9.77
N LEU A 438 -23.39 -4.98 9.76
CA LEU A 438 -23.85 -5.77 8.60
C LEU A 438 -24.96 -5.08 7.78
N PHE A 439 -25.22 -3.80 8.07
CA PHE A 439 -26.43 -3.10 7.63
C PHE A 439 -26.20 -2.06 6.52
N PRO A 440 -27.23 -1.79 5.68
CA PRO A 440 -27.18 -0.79 4.62
C PRO A 440 -26.89 0.64 5.13
N PRO A 441 -26.48 1.56 4.23
CA PRO A 441 -26.40 1.39 2.77
C PRO A 441 -25.19 0.56 2.31
N ARG A 442 -25.41 -0.31 1.32
CA ARG A 442 -24.35 -1.10 0.66
C ARG A 442 -23.98 -0.46 -0.66
N THR A 443 -22.70 -0.54 -1.04
CA THR A 443 -22.25 -0.13 -2.38
C THR A 443 -22.94 -0.96 -3.45
N SER A 444 -23.59 -0.30 -4.41
CA SER A 444 -24.23 -0.99 -5.54
C SER A 444 -23.20 -1.61 -6.49
N ALA A 445 -23.59 -2.63 -7.25
CA ALA A 445 -22.71 -3.24 -8.26
C ALA A 445 -22.17 -2.19 -9.26
N ILE A 446 -23.03 -1.26 -9.68
CA ILE A 446 -22.65 -0.12 -10.54
C ILE A 446 -21.60 0.73 -9.85
N GLY A 447 -21.78 1.06 -8.57
CA GLY A 447 -20.78 1.80 -7.78
C GLY A 447 -19.43 1.09 -7.78
N VAL A 448 -19.40 -0.23 -7.54
CA VAL A 448 -18.16 -1.04 -7.60
C VAL A 448 -17.47 -0.91 -8.95
N LEU A 449 -18.22 -0.94 -10.05
CA LEU A 449 -17.67 -0.86 -11.41
C LEU A 449 -17.24 0.54 -11.80
N LEU A 450 -17.94 1.56 -11.32
CA LEU A 450 -17.52 2.95 -11.48
C LEU A 450 -16.25 3.24 -10.67
N ILE A 451 -16.00 2.54 -9.57
CA ILE A 451 -14.74 2.66 -8.84
C ILE A 451 -13.67 1.82 -9.54
N TYR A 452 -13.86 0.51 -9.59
CA TYR A 452 -12.84 -0.50 -9.90
C TYR A 452 -12.94 -1.12 -11.30
N GLY A 453 -13.86 -0.69 -12.16
CA GLY A 453 -14.10 -1.30 -13.47
C GLY A 453 -12.88 -1.46 -14.36
N SER A 454 -11.95 -0.50 -14.36
CA SER A 454 -10.67 -0.59 -15.08
C SER A 454 -9.78 -1.72 -14.54
N LEU A 455 -9.69 -1.88 -13.22
CA LEU A 455 -8.94 -2.97 -12.56
C LEU A 455 -9.64 -4.32 -12.77
N LEU A 456 -10.98 -4.35 -12.68
CA LEU A 456 -11.77 -5.55 -12.94
C LEU A 456 -11.64 -5.99 -14.41
N ALA A 457 -11.61 -5.07 -15.36
CA ALA A 457 -11.39 -5.37 -16.76
C ALA A 457 -10.01 -6.03 -16.99
N LEU A 458 -8.96 -5.55 -16.32
CA LEU A 458 -7.64 -6.21 -16.34
C LEU A 458 -7.72 -7.63 -15.78
N PHE A 459 -8.41 -7.82 -14.66
CA PHE A 459 -8.55 -9.13 -14.03
C PHE A 459 -9.34 -10.11 -14.90
N VAL A 460 -10.45 -9.67 -15.49
CA VAL A 460 -11.28 -10.47 -16.40
C VAL A 460 -10.51 -10.80 -17.68
N ALA A 461 -9.79 -9.84 -18.26
CA ALA A 461 -8.93 -10.09 -19.42
C ALA A 461 -7.83 -11.12 -19.09
N TYR A 462 -7.22 -11.03 -17.91
CA TYR A 462 -6.26 -12.03 -17.43
C TYR A 462 -6.89 -13.43 -17.28
N LEU A 463 -8.06 -13.54 -16.67
CA LEU A 463 -8.76 -14.83 -16.53
C LEU A 463 -9.17 -15.40 -17.89
N PHE A 464 -9.68 -14.57 -18.79
CA PHE A 464 -10.06 -14.96 -20.13
C PHE A 464 -8.87 -15.50 -20.90
N THR A 465 -7.77 -14.75 -20.98
CA THR A 465 -6.54 -15.19 -21.66
C THR A 465 -5.92 -16.45 -21.06
N ARG A 466 -6.12 -16.70 -19.76
CA ARG A 466 -5.71 -17.96 -19.12
C ARG A 466 -6.61 -19.13 -19.49
N TYR A 467 -7.91 -18.88 -19.61
CA TYR A 467 -8.88 -19.90 -19.97
C TYR A 467 -8.80 -20.29 -21.44
N THR A 468 -8.60 -19.32 -22.34
CA THR A 468 -8.59 -19.56 -23.79
C THR A 468 -7.24 -20.04 -24.35
N GLY A 469 -6.19 -20.16 -23.53
CA GLY A 469 -4.83 -20.33 -24.04
C GLY A 469 -4.37 -19.06 -24.77
N VAL A 470 -3.19 -18.55 -24.41
CA VAL A 470 -2.69 -17.27 -24.97
C VAL A 470 -2.47 -17.36 -26.50
N ASP A 471 -2.23 -18.56 -27.02
CA ASP A 471 -1.98 -18.79 -28.45
C ASP A 471 -3.25 -18.71 -29.32
N GLU A 472 -4.45 -18.82 -28.73
CA GLU A 472 -5.74 -18.77 -29.47
C GLU A 472 -6.52 -17.46 -29.22
N ALA A 473 -6.08 -16.65 -28.25
CA ALA A 473 -6.78 -15.43 -27.84
C ALA A 473 -6.58 -14.28 -28.86
N SER A 474 -7.51 -14.12 -29.80
CA SER A 474 -7.49 -12.95 -30.70
C SER A 474 -7.77 -11.63 -29.94
N PRO A 475 -7.22 -10.48 -30.40
CA PRO A 475 -7.54 -9.16 -29.83
C PRO A 475 -9.04 -8.86 -29.80
N ARG A 476 -9.80 -9.40 -30.78
CA ARG A 476 -11.26 -9.31 -30.84
C ARG A 476 -11.94 -10.08 -29.70
N GLY A 477 -11.40 -11.24 -29.31
CA GLY A 477 -11.91 -12.04 -28.18
C GLY A 477 -11.73 -11.33 -26.84
N VAL A 478 -10.58 -10.69 -26.62
CA VAL A 478 -10.35 -9.86 -25.41
C VAL A 478 -11.30 -8.67 -25.37
N LEU A 479 -11.49 -7.97 -26.50
CA LEU A 479 -12.48 -6.88 -26.60
C LEU A 479 -13.91 -7.37 -26.33
N ALA A 480 -14.29 -8.54 -26.85
CA ALA A 480 -15.60 -9.13 -26.63
C ALA A 480 -15.83 -9.51 -25.16
N ALA A 481 -14.80 -10.01 -24.45
CA ALA A 481 -14.89 -10.29 -23.02
C ALA A 481 -15.09 -9.01 -22.18
N VAL A 482 -14.35 -7.94 -22.50
CA VAL A 482 -14.51 -6.62 -21.87
C VAL A 482 -15.90 -6.03 -22.16
N ALA A 483 -16.37 -6.16 -23.41
CA ALA A 483 -17.71 -5.73 -23.80
C ALA A 483 -18.80 -6.56 -23.12
N GLY A 484 -18.62 -7.87 -23.00
CA GLY A 484 -19.54 -8.78 -22.30
C GLY A 484 -19.68 -8.43 -20.82
N LEU A 485 -18.58 -8.06 -20.16
CA LEU A 485 -18.63 -7.54 -18.79
C LEU A 485 -19.44 -6.24 -18.72
N ALA A 486 -19.24 -5.30 -19.65
CA ALA A 486 -20.00 -4.06 -19.71
C ALA A 486 -21.51 -4.32 -19.94
N VAL A 487 -21.87 -5.30 -20.78
CA VAL A 487 -23.27 -5.68 -21.03
C VAL A 487 -23.90 -6.36 -19.81
N ALA A 488 -23.21 -7.31 -19.17
CA ALA A 488 -23.71 -8.00 -17.98
C ALA A 488 -24.05 -7.01 -16.83
N VAL A 489 -23.29 -5.92 -16.76
CA VAL A 489 -23.50 -4.83 -15.81
C VAL A 489 -24.73 -3.99 -16.13
N VAL A 490 -24.96 -3.72 -17.42
CA VAL A 490 -26.16 -3.02 -17.88
C VAL A 490 -27.39 -3.88 -17.67
N VAL A 491 -27.30 -5.20 -17.88
CA VAL A 491 -28.39 -6.16 -17.65
C VAL A 491 -28.70 -6.35 -16.16
N ALA A 492 -27.71 -6.25 -15.27
CA ALA A 492 -27.91 -6.28 -13.82
C ALA A 492 -28.69 -5.06 -13.25
N ARG A 493 -29.11 -4.11 -14.11
CA ARG A 493 -30.10 -3.07 -13.79
C ARG A 493 -31.56 -3.49 -14.03
N GLY A 494 -31.78 -4.63 -14.70
CA GLY A 494 -33.11 -5.15 -15.03
C GLY A 494 -33.81 -5.76 -13.83
#